data_AF-A0A949Z9M4-F1
#
_entry.id   AF-A0A949Z9M4-F1
#
_cell.length_a   1.000
_cell.length_b   1.000
_cell.length_c   1.000
_cell.angle_alpha   90.00
_cell.angle_beta   90.00
_cell.angle_gamma   90.00
#
_symmetry.space_group_name_H-M   'P 1'
#
loop_
_entity.id
_entity.type
_entity.pdbx_description
1 polymer ?
#
loop_
_entity_poly.entity_id
_entity_poly.type
_entity_poly.pdbx_seq_one_letter_code
_entity_poly.pdbx_strand_id
1 'polypeptide(L)'
;MNLKSLLRAVPAMLFCATLSLTLIANAASPEASPTANTMAKHKASPGAIKARRLTVLKNQVGLTADQEAKAKPIIDTYVDDRLAAEGDRAKLVALKTKFDSDINAILTPDQQKKLLEAKSAAAEKMKAARARKAAAGESPSPSKTN
;
A
#
# COMPACT_ATOMS: atom_id res chain seq x y z
N MET A 1 20.19 -21.69 -53.02
CA MET A 1 21.16 -22.76 -52.69
C MET A 1 21.02 -23.09 -51.21
N ASN A 2 20.87 -24.39 -50.91
CA ASN A 2 20.86 -25.02 -49.57
C ASN A 2 22.17 -24.69 -48.80
N LEU A 3 22.24 -24.72 -47.46
CA LEU A 3 22.36 -25.95 -46.65
C LEU A 3 22.18 -25.68 -45.14
N LYS A 4 21.56 -26.68 -44.51
CA LYS A 4 21.35 -26.89 -43.07
C LYS A 4 22.66 -27.32 -42.38
N SER A 5 22.84 -26.96 -41.11
CA SER A 5 23.66 -27.68 -40.10
C SER A 5 23.10 -27.30 -38.72
N LEU A 6 22.38 -28.13 -37.96
CA LEU A 6 22.55 -29.51 -37.48
C LEU A 6 23.48 -29.63 -36.24
N LEU A 7 22.80 -29.80 -35.10
CA LEU A 7 23.09 -30.77 -34.02
C LEU A 7 24.08 -30.47 -32.87
N ARG A 8 23.64 -30.92 -31.69
CA ARG A 8 24.37 -31.38 -30.47
C ARG A 8 24.93 -30.27 -29.56
N ALA A 9 24.91 -30.37 -28.22
CA ALA A 9 24.50 -31.40 -27.28
C ALA A 9 24.33 -30.76 -25.88
N VAL A 10 23.47 -31.36 -25.05
CA VAL A 10 23.40 -31.16 -23.59
C VAL A 10 24.60 -31.83 -22.93
N PRO A 11 25.10 -31.30 -21.80
CA PRO A 11 25.18 -32.17 -20.63
C PRO A 11 24.63 -31.50 -19.36
N ALA A 12 23.84 -32.29 -18.64
CA ALA A 12 23.53 -32.08 -17.25
C ALA A 12 24.80 -32.23 -16.38
N MET A 13 24.98 -31.34 -15.41
CA MET A 13 25.81 -31.55 -14.23
C MET A 13 25.08 -30.89 -13.05
N LEU A 14 24.48 -31.68 -12.18
CA LEU A 14 25.07 -32.38 -11.03
C LEU A 14 25.01 -31.50 -9.78
N PHE A 15 24.20 -31.97 -8.83
CA PHE A 15 24.06 -31.51 -7.45
C PHE A 15 25.41 -31.34 -6.74
N CYS A 16 25.54 -30.30 -5.92
CA CYS A 16 26.35 -30.39 -4.71
C CYS A 16 25.79 -29.45 -3.63
N ALA A 17 25.13 -30.05 -2.63
CA ALA A 17 24.77 -29.41 -1.38
C ALA A 17 26.02 -29.23 -0.52
N THR A 18 26.19 -28.05 0.10
CA THR A 18 26.96 -27.94 1.34
C THR A 18 26.23 -27.01 2.30
N LEU A 19 25.68 -27.64 3.33
CA LEU A 19 25.17 -27.03 4.55
C LEU A 19 26.40 -26.63 5.38
N SER A 20 26.49 -25.40 5.87
CA SER A 20 27.46 -25.03 6.90
C SER A 20 26.76 -24.22 7.98
N LEU A 21 26.39 -24.96 9.02
CA LEU A 21 25.85 -24.47 10.29
C LEU A 21 27.06 -24.15 11.19
N THR A 22 27.39 -22.87 11.36
CA THR A 22 28.37 -22.45 12.38
C THR A 22 27.61 -21.94 13.60
N LEU A 23 27.56 -22.78 14.63
CA LEU A 23 27.11 -22.43 15.98
C LEU A 23 28.33 -21.88 16.74
N ILE A 24 28.35 -20.59 17.05
CA ILE A 24 29.33 -20.00 17.98
C ILE A 24 28.60 -19.74 19.29
N ALA A 25 28.93 -20.54 20.30
CA ALA A 25 28.61 -20.28 21.69
C ALA A 25 29.65 -19.28 22.24
N ASN A 26 29.21 -18.09 22.66
CA ASN A 26 30.02 -17.17 23.44
C ASN A 26 29.23 -16.74 24.68
N ALA A 27 29.55 -17.39 25.81
CA ALA A 27 29.07 -17.01 27.13
C ALA A 27 30.07 -16.02 27.76
N ALA A 28 29.71 -14.73 27.76
CA ALA A 28 30.10 -13.75 28.77
C ALA A 28 29.36 -12.43 28.50
N SER A 29 28.38 -12.12 29.34
CA SER A 29 27.80 -10.77 29.50
C SER A 29 28.86 -9.84 30.09
N PRO A 30 28.88 -8.54 29.73
CA PRO A 30 27.94 -7.62 30.36
C PRO A 30 27.24 -6.64 29.40
N GLU A 31 25.94 -6.49 29.63
CA GLU A 31 25.24 -5.20 29.69
C GLU A 31 25.61 -4.15 28.61
N ALA A 32 25.17 -4.40 27.39
CA ALA A 32 24.81 -3.31 26.48
C ALA A 32 23.28 -3.23 26.47
N SER A 33 22.74 -2.24 27.17
CA SER A 33 21.35 -1.83 26.98
C SER A 33 21.10 -1.59 25.50
N PRO A 34 20.12 -2.25 24.85
CA PRO A 34 19.57 -1.68 23.64
C PRO A 34 18.81 -0.43 24.11
N THR A 35 19.49 0.70 23.93
CA THR A 35 18.91 2.03 23.85
C THR A 35 17.51 1.93 23.26
N ALA A 36 16.58 2.51 24.02
CA ALA A 36 15.16 2.61 23.70
C ALA A 36 14.96 2.68 22.18
N ASN A 37 14.32 1.63 21.65
CA ASN A 37 13.87 1.55 20.28
C ASN A 37 12.83 2.68 20.13
N THR A 38 13.32 3.88 19.85
CA THR A 38 12.51 5.02 19.46
C THR A 38 11.86 4.57 18.17
N MET A 39 10.58 4.19 18.26
CA MET A 39 9.76 3.86 17.11
C MET A 39 9.63 5.14 16.27
N ALA A 40 10.65 5.42 15.46
CA ALA A 40 10.61 6.44 14.45
C ALA A 40 9.49 6.05 13.51
N LYS A 41 8.39 6.80 13.57
CA LYS A 41 7.17 6.57 12.81
C LYS A 41 7.47 6.81 11.33
N HIS A 42 8.03 5.80 10.65
CA HIS A 42 8.38 5.89 9.24
C HIS A 42 7.12 6.20 8.43
N LYS A 43 7.11 7.35 7.74
CA LYS A 43 6.07 7.68 6.78
C LYS A 43 6.16 6.67 5.62
N ALA A 44 5.02 6.11 5.24
CA ALA A 44 4.97 5.18 4.11
C ALA A 44 5.44 5.88 2.82
N SER A 45 6.22 5.18 2.00
CA SER A 45 6.70 5.71 0.71
C SER A 45 5.54 5.87 -0.28
N PRO A 46 5.64 6.79 -1.28
CA PRO A 46 4.61 6.95 -2.31
C PRO A 46 4.26 5.65 -3.02
N GLY A 47 5.26 4.83 -3.35
CA GLY A 47 5.06 3.50 -3.95
C GLY A 47 4.25 2.55 -3.07
N ALA A 48 4.53 2.52 -1.76
CA ALA A 48 3.75 1.70 -0.82
C ALA A 48 2.30 2.20 -0.69
N ILE A 49 2.08 3.52 -0.75
CA ILE A 49 0.73 4.11 -0.75
C ILE A 49 -0.05 3.71 -2.00
N LYS A 50 0.58 3.80 -3.19
CA LYS A 50 -0.01 3.38 -4.48
C LYS A 50 -0.40 1.90 -4.46
N ALA A 51 0.53 1.02 -4.08
CA ALA A 51 0.30 -0.42 -3.98
C ALA A 51 -0.84 -0.75 -3.01
N ARG A 52 -0.80 -0.18 -1.79
CA ARG A 52 -1.84 -0.40 -0.78
C ARG A 52 -3.22 0.04 -1.26
N ARG A 53 -3.33 1.16 -1.98
CA ARG A 53 -4.61 1.64 -2.53
C ARG A 53 -5.18 0.67 -3.55
N LEU A 54 -4.34 0.16 -4.45
CA LEU A 54 -4.78 -0.82 -5.45
C LEU A 54 -5.24 -2.11 -4.77
N THR A 55 -4.47 -2.63 -3.79
CA THR A 55 -4.86 -3.82 -3.02
C THR A 55 -6.19 -3.63 -2.29
N VAL A 56 -6.39 -2.47 -1.65
CA VAL A 56 -7.66 -2.18 -0.96
C VAL A 56 -8.81 -2.14 -1.95
N LEU A 57 -8.66 -1.45 -3.08
CA LEU A 57 -9.72 -1.36 -4.09
C LEU A 57 -10.05 -2.74 -4.65
N LYS A 58 -9.03 -3.53 -5.00
CA LYS A 58 -9.18 -4.93 -5.43
C LYS A 58 -9.98 -5.75 -4.43
N ASN A 59 -9.61 -5.68 -3.15
CA ASN A 59 -10.26 -6.47 -2.10
C ASN A 59 -11.69 -6.00 -1.80
N GLN A 60 -12.00 -4.72 -1.99
CA GLN A 60 -13.32 -4.16 -1.69
C GLN A 60 -14.36 -4.50 -2.76
N VAL A 61 -13.98 -4.47 -4.03
CA VAL A 61 -14.95 -4.62 -5.13
C VAL A 61 -14.69 -5.83 -6.04
N GLY A 62 -13.56 -6.52 -5.89
CA GLY A 62 -13.17 -7.63 -6.75
C GLY A 62 -12.89 -7.15 -8.17
N LEU A 63 -11.82 -6.37 -8.35
CA LEU A 63 -11.41 -5.89 -9.68
C LEU A 63 -10.99 -7.05 -10.58
N THR A 64 -11.32 -6.95 -11.87
CA THR A 64 -10.73 -7.81 -12.91
C THR A 64 -9.32 -7.31 -13.28
N ALA A 65 -8.53 -8.13 -13.98
CA ALA A 65 -7.19 -7.74 -14.44
C ALA A 65 -7.21 -6.46 -15.30
N ASP A 66 -8.19 -6.34 -16.20
CA ASP A 66 -8.35 -5.15 -17.05
C ASP A 66 -8.70 -3.91 -16.23
N GLN A 67 -9.54 -4.06 -15.21
CA GLN A 67 -9.88 -2.96 -14.31
C GLN A 67 -8.70 -2.57 -13.43
N GLU A 68 -7.89 -3.52 -12.96
CA GLU A 68 -6.64 -3.24 -12.23
C GLU A 68 -5.67 -2.44 -13.10
N ALA A 69 -5.49 -2.83 -14.36
CA ALA A 69 -4.65 -2.13 -15.32
C ALA A 69 -5.10 -0.69 -15.55
N LYS A 70 -6.42 -0.43 -15.60
CA LYS A 70 -7.00 0.92 -15.70
C LYS A 70 -6.94 1.71 -14.39
N ALA A 71 -7.12 1.05 -13.25
CA ALA A 71 -7.11 1.68 -11.93
C ALA A 71 -5.71 2.16 -11.54
N LYS A 72 -4.66 1.43 -11.94
CA LYS A 72 -3.28 1.73 -11.59
C LYS A 72 -2.85 3.17 -11.95
N PRO A 73 -2.95 3.64 -13.20
CA PRO A 73 -2.58 5.01 -13.54
C PRO A 73 -3.43 6.06 -12.81
N ILE A 74 -4.72 5.79 -12.57
CA ILE A 74 -5.60 6.70 -11.80
C ILE A 74 -5.09 6.86 -10.36
N ILE A 75 -4.72 5.75 -9.71
CA ILE A 75 -4.17 5.75 -8.35
C ILE A 75 -2.80 6.43 -8.32
N ASP A 76 -1.95 6.16 -9.30
CA ASP A 76 -0.61 6.70 -9.37
C ASP A 76 -0.65 8.24 -9.46
N THR A 77 -1.43 8.79 -10.41
CA THR A 77 -1.66 10.23 -10.55
C THR A 77 -2.27 10.85 -9.30
N TYR A 78 -3.32 10.25 -8.73
CA TYR A 78 -3.95 10.77 -7.53
C TYR A 78 -3.00 10.86 -6.33
N VAL A 79 -2.11 9.89 -6.16
CA VAL A 79 -1.12 9.92 -5.07
C VAL A 79 -0.10 11.02 -5.31
N ASP A 80 0.41 11.16 -6.53
CA ASP A 80 1.42 12.17 -6.87
C ASP A 80 0.85 13.59 -6.75
N ASP A 81 -0.36 13.83 -7.26
CA ASP A 81 -1.04 15.12 -7.15
C ASP A 81 -1.35 15.49 -5.70
N ARG A 82 -1.70 14.51 -4.86
CA ARG A 82 -1.93 14.76 -3.43
C ARG A 82 -0.66 15.11 -2.67
N LEU A 83 0.49 14.58 -3.08
CA LEU A 83 1.78 14.96 -2.53
C LEU A 83 2.13 16.39 -2.97
N ALA A 84 1.94 16.71 -4.26
CA ALA A 84 2.17 18.03 -4.82
C ALA A 84 1.21 19.12 -4.29
N ALA A 85 0.03 18.74 -3.79
CA ALA A 85 -0.93 19.68 -3.21
C ALA A 85 -0.50 20.23 -1.84
N GLU A 86 0.52 19.65 -1.19
CA GLU A 86 1.13 20.14 0.06
C GLU A 86 0.12 20.44 1.20
N GLY A 87 -1.02 19.74 1.22
CA GLY A 87 -2.03 19.91 2.25
C GLY A 87 -3.10 20.96 1.94
N ASP A 88 -3.08 21.61 0.77
CA ASP A 88 -4.13 22.51 0.32
C ASP A 88 -5.49 21.77 0.28
N ARG A 89 -6.37 22.12 1.21
CA ARG A 89 -7.63 21.43 1.42
C ARG A 89 -8.53 21.49 0.19
N ALA A 90 -8.58 22.61 -0.53
CA ALA A 90 -9.44 22.78 -1.70
C ALA A 90 -8.97 21.87 -2.83
N LYS A 91 -7.66 21.86 -3.10
CA LYS A 91 -7.04 20.94 -4.07
C LYS A 91 -7.27 19.49 -3.69
N LEU A 92 -7.06 19.12 -2.42
CA LEU A 92 -7.26 17.76 -1.95
C LEU A 92 -8.71 17.26 -2.12
N VAL A 93 -9.70 18.13 -1.93
CA VAL A 93 -11.11 17.80 -2.18
C VAL A 93 -11.35 17.58 -3.68
N ALA A 94 -10.88 18.49 -4.52
CA ALA A 94 -11.03 18.37 -5.98
C ALA A 94 -10.37 17.08 -6.51
N LEU A 95 -9.13 16.79 -6.09
CA LEU A 95 -8.42 15.56 -6.43
C LEU A 95 -9.19 14.32 -6.01
N LYS A 96 -9.78 14.33 -4.81
CA LYS A 96 -10.56 13.20 -4.33
C LYS A 96 -11.85 13.02 -5.15
N THR A 97 -12.56 14.10 -5.48
CA THR A 97 -13.76 14.03 -6.32
C THR A 97 -13.44 13.47 -7.69
N LYS A 98 -12.36 13.96 -8.32
CA LYS A 98 -11.87 13.44 -9.60
C LYS A 98 -11.51 11.96 -9.51
N PHE A 99 -10.72 11.57 -8.50
CA PHE A 99 -10.37 10.17 -8.26
C PHE A 99 -11.61 9.28 -8.10
N ASP A 100 -12.59 9.71 -7.30
CA ASP A 100 -13.83 8.96 -7.09
C ASP A 100 -14.63 8.78 -8.40
N SER A 101 -14.67 9.81 -9.25
CA SER A 101 -15.29 9.76 -10.58
C SER A 101 -14.56 8.80 -11.53
N ASP A 102 -13.24 8.95 -11.66
CA ASP A 102 -12.42 8.15 -12.57
C ASP A 102 -12.44 6.66 -12.20
N ILE A 103 -12.45 6.33 -10.90
CA ILE A 103 -12.61 4.96 -10.43
C ILE A 103 -14.01 4.43 -10.73
N ASN A 104 -15.07 5.19 -10.47
CA ASN A 104 -16.44 4.71 -10.75
C ASN A 104 -16.64 4.41 -12.25
N ALA A 105 -16.02 5.18 -13.14
CA ALA A 105 -16.13 5.01 -14.58
C ALA A 105 -15.59 3.65 -15.09
N ILE A 106 -14.68 3.01 -14.34
CA ILE A 106 -14.12 1.70 -14.72
C ILE A 106 -14.80 0.51 -14.01
N LEU A 107 -15.71 0.78 -13.06
CA LEU A 107 -16.42 -0.23 -12.28
C LEU A 107 -17.78 -0.57 -12.90
N THR A 108 -18.22 -1.81 -12.71
CA THR A 108 -19.61 -2.20 -12.99
C THR A 108 -20.56 -1.60 -11.95
N PRO A 109 -21.87 -1.49 -12.25
CA PRO A 109 -22.85 -0.98 -11.28
C PRO A 109 -22.82 -1.73 -9.93
N ASP A 110 -22.66 -3.06 -9.96
CA ASP A 110 -22.58 -3.87 -8.75
C ASP A 110 -21.31 -3.58 -7.93
N GLN A 111 -20.18 -3.37 -8.60
CA GLN A 111 -18.93 -3.00 -7.96
C GLN A 111 -18.99 -1.58 -7.37
N GLN A 112 -19.65 -0.63 -8.07
CA GLN A 112 -19.90 0.72 -7.55
C GLN A 112 -20.72 0.67 -6.27
N LYS A 113 -21.76 -0.16 -6.22
CA LYS A 113 -22.58 -0.35 -5.02
C LYS A 113 -21.74 -0.89 -3.85
N LYS A 114 -20.93 -1.93 -4.08
CA LYS A 114 -20.01 -2.47 -3.05
C LYS A 114 -19.02 -1.41 -2.55
N LEU A 115 -18.50 -0.57 -3.46
CA LEU A 115 -17.59 0.52 -3.08
C LEU A 115 -18.28 1.56 -2.20
N LEU A 116 -19.53 1.93 -2.53
CA LEU A 116 -20.33 2.87 -1.75
C LEU A 116 -20.59 2.33 -0.34
N GLU A 117 -20.98 1.06 -0.23
CA GLU A 117 -21.20 0.39 1.04
C GLU A 117 -19.92 0.35 1.89
N ALA A 118 -18.79 -0.02 1.28
CA ALA A 118 -17.50 -0.02 1.94
C ALA A 118 -17.09 1.38 2.44
N LYS A 119 -17.34 2.43 1.64
CA LYS A 119 -17.11 3.83 2.02
C LYS A 119 -17.98 4.26 3.20
N SER A 120 -19.27 3.93 3.16
CA SER A 120 -20.21 4.23 4.24
C SER A 120 -19.80 3.56 5.55
N ALA A 121 -19.48 2.26 5.49
CA ALA A 121 -19.00 1.51 6.66
C ALA A 121 -17.71 2.08 7.24
N ALA A 122 -16.78 2.55 6.40
CA ALA A 122 -15.56 3.21 6.86
C ALA A 122 -15.86 4.57 7.53
N ALA A 123 -16.79 5.35 6.98
CA ALA A 123 -17.21 6.62 7.56
C ALA A 123 -17.82 6.42 8.96
N GLU A 124 -18.71 5.44 9.13
CA GLU A 124 -19.30 5.12 10.42
C GLU A 124 -18.26 4.63 11.44
N LYS A 125 -17.30 3.79 11.02
CA LYS A 125 -16.18 3.38 11.88
C LYS A 125 -15.35 4.59 12.34
N MET A 126 -15.08 5.53 11.44
CA MET A 126 -14.34 6.75 11.78
C MET A 126 -15.13 7.66 12.73
N LYS A 127 -16.44 7.78 12.52
CA LYS A 127 -17.34 8.53 13.41
C LYS A 127 -17.38 7.91 14.81
N ALA A 128 -17.54 6.60 14.91
CA ALA A 128 -17.50 5.88 16.18
C ALA A 128 -16.15 6.00 16.89
N ALA A 129 -15.03 5.88 16.17
CA ALA A 129 -13.70 6.07 16.73
C ALA A 129 -13.48 7.50 17.27
N ARG A 130 -13.99 8.51 16.56
CA ARG A 130 -13.96 9.91 17.02
C ARG A 130 -14.80 10.11 18.28
N ALA A 131 -16.01 9.54 18.32
CA ALA A 131 -16.88 9.61 19.50
C ALA A 131 -16.23 8.95 20.73
N ARG A 132 -15.59 7.77 20.56
CA ARG A 132 -14.85 7.09 21.63
C ARG A 132 -13.68 7.93 22.15
N LYS A 133 -12.92 8.57 21.25
CA LYS A 133 -11.82 9.48 21.64
C LYS A 133 -12.32 10.70 22.41
N ALA A 134 -13.43 11.29 21.97
CA ALA A 134 -14.06 12.41 22.67
C ALA A 134 -14.55 12.01 24.08
N ALA A 135 -15.16 10.82 24.22
CA ALA A 135 -15.61 10.29 25.50
C ALA A 135 -14.46 9.93 26.46
N ALA A 136 -13.27 9.59 25.93
CA ALA A 136 -12.08 9.28 26.72
C ALA A 136 -11.28 10.52 27.18
N GLY A 137 -11.80 11.73 26.96
CA GLY A 137 -11.15 12.98 27.36
C GLY A 137 -9.92 13.37 26.51
N GLU A 138 -9.61 12.59 25.47
CA GLU A 138 -8.58 12.87 24.48
C GLU A 138 -9.10 13.94 23.51
N SER A 139 -9.20 15.19 23.99
CA SER A 139 -9.61 16.33 23.16
C SER A 139 -8.71 16.44 21.94
N PRO A 140 -9.26 16.63 20.72
CA PRO A 140 -8.45 16.89 19.54
C PRO A 140 -7.70 18.20 19.77
N SER A 141 -6.37 18.12 19.96
CA SER A 141 -5.53 19.30 20.09
C SER A 141 -5.82 20.24 18.92
N PRO A 142 -6.20 21.51 19.19
CA PRO A 142 -6.35 22.49 18.13
C PRO A 142 -5.00 22.64 17.44
N SER A 143 -4.97 22.41 16.12
CA SER A 143 -3.81 22.68 15.29
C SER A 143 -3.36 24.11 15.55
N LYS A 144 -2.12 24.28 16.03
CA LYS A 144 -1.47 25.59 16.18
C LYS A 144 -1.53 26.32 14.83
N THR A 145 -2.32 27.37 14.77
CA THR A 145 -2.16 28.46 13.80
C THR A 145 -0.92 29.26 14.23
N ASN A 146 0.14 29.23 13.42
CA ASN A 146 1.12 30.31 13.38
C ASN A 146 0.69 31.28 12.29
#